data_AF-A0A3M1E6C1-F1
#
_entry.id   AF-A0A3M1E6C1-F1
#
_cell.length_a   1.000
_cell.length_b   1.000
_cell.length_c   1.000
_cell.angle_alpha   90.00
_cell.angle_beta   90.00
_cell.angle_gamma   90.00
#
_symmetry.space_group_name_H-M   'P 1'
#
loop_
_entity.id
_entity.type
_entity.pdbx_description
1 polymer ?
#
loop_
_entity_poly.entity_id
_entity_poly.type
_entity_poly.pdbx_seq_one_letter_code
_entity_poly.pdbx_strand_id
1 'polypeptide(L)'
;TLLEERRLRLPCDERICNDFVSVERTVTRTGHLQLSAPRREGSHADRFWAAALAVRAAGDARGTVEALSVGPLAFARRGTW
;
A
#
# COMPACT_ATOMS: atom_id res chain seq x y z
N THR A 1 -11.82 -11.66 -7.19
CA THR A 1 -10.75 -11.39 -6.19
C THR A 1 -11.22 -11.82 -4.81
N LEU A 2 -10.33 -12.16 -3.85
CA LEU A 2 -10.74 -12.71 -2.54
C LEU A 2 -11.79 -11.86 -1.81
N LEU A 3 -11.75 -10.54 -1.96
CA LEU A 3 -12.74 -9.63 -1.37
C LEU A 3 -14.12 -9.77 -2.05
N GLU A 4 -14.17 -9.74 -3.39
CA GLU A 4 -15.41 -9.91 -4.18
C GLU A 4 -16.03 -11.30 -3.98
N GLU A 5 -15.19 -12.32 -3.81
CA GLU A 5 -15.59 -13.70 -3.54
C GLU A 5 -15.99 -13.93 -2.07
N ARG A 6 -15.94 -12.90 -1.22
CA ARG A 6 -16.23 -12.97 0.22
C ARG A 6 -15.34 -13.95 0.99
N ARG A 7 -14.12 -14.16 0.49
CA ARG A 7 -13.10 -15.03 1.10
C ARG A 7 -12.15 -14.28 2.03
N LEU A 8 -12.09 -12.95 1.91
CA LEU A 8 -11.42 -12.08 2.88
C LEU A 8 -12.41 -11.63 3.96
N ARG A 9 -12.15 -11.97 5.22
CA ARG A 9 -12.94 -11.48 6.37
C ARG A 9 -12.29 -10.24 6.95
N LEU A 10 -13.06 -9.16 7.03
CA LEU A 10 -12.64 -7.93 7.70
C LEU A 10 -13.31 -7.85 9.08
N PRO A 11 -12.63 -7.29 10.10
CA PRO A 11 -13.29 -6.97 11.37
C PRO A 11 -14.42 -5.97 11.16
N CYS A 12 -15.46 -6.05 11.99
CA CYS A 12 -16.56 -5.07 12.02
C CYS A 12 -16.10 -3.75 12.68
N ASP A 13 -15.17 -3.05 12.04
CA ASP A 13 -14.65 -1.75 12.45
C ASP A 13 -14.83 -0.74 11.31
N GLU A 14 -15.50 0.37 11.60
CA GLU A 14 -15.80 1.42 10.62
C GLU A 14 -14.52 2.02 10.00
N ARG A 15 -13.44 2.17 10.76
CA ARG A 15 -12.18 2.74 10.26
C ARG A 15 -11.53 1.82 9.24
N ILE A 16 -11.64 0.50 9.43
CA ILE A 16 -11.17 -0.49 8.46
C ILE A 16 -12.00 -0.36 7.18
N CYS A 17 -13.33 -0.34 7.29
CA CYS A 17 -14.20 -0.18 6.13
C CYS A 17 -13.93 1.13 5.37
N ASN A 18 -13.77 2.25 6.08
CA ASN A 18 -13.48 3.55 5.49
C ASN A 18 -12.16 3.53 4.70
N ASP A 19 -11.11 2.89 5.23
CA ASP A 19 -9.85 2.76 4.50
C ASP A 19 -10.03 2.00 3.18
N PHE A 20 -10.83 0.94 3.14
CA PHE A 20 -11.11 0.19 1.92
C PHE A 20 -11.91 1.00 0.88
N VAL A 21 -12.87 1.81 1.34
CA VAL A 21 -13.71 2.63 0.45
C VAL A 21 -12.96 3.89 -0.02
N SER A 22 -11.98 4.36 0.74
CA SER A 22 -11.19 5.55 0.40
C SER A 22 -10.24 5.37 -0.78
N VAL A 23 -9.92 4.14 -1.17
CA VAL A 23 -8.92 3.88 -2.23
C VAL A 23 -9.54 4.08 -3.61
N GLU A 24 -8.97 5.01 -4.36
CA GLU A 24 -9.40 5.34 -5.71
C GLU A 24 -8.50 4.69 -6.75
N ARG A 25 -9.13 4.29 -7.86
CA ARG A 25 -8.46 3.73 -9.03
C ARG A 25 -8.43 4.77 -10.15
N THR A 26 -7.24 5.04 -10.68
CA THR A 26 -7.07 5.88 -11.87
C THR A 26 -6.22 5.18 -12.91
N VAL A 27 -6.60 5.28 -14.18
CA VAL A 27 -5.76 4.86 -15.30
C VAL A 27 -5.01 6.10 -15.80
N THR A 28 -3.69 6.06 -15.73
CA THR A 28 -2.83 7.16 -16.17
C THR A 28 -2.89 7.32 -17.69
N ARG A 29 -2.46 8.48 -18.20
CA ARG A 29 -2.41 8.76 -19.64
C ARG A 29 -1.54 7.75 -20.43
N THR A 30 -0.57 7.12 -19.78
CA THR A 30 0.29 6.09 -20.36
C THR A 30 -0.28 4.67 -20.25
N GLY A 31 -1.50 4.52 -19.68
CA GLY A 31 -2.20 3.25 -19.56
C GLY A 31 -1.91 2.47 -18.27
N HIS A 32 -1.03 2.96 -17.39
CA HIS A 32 -0.74 2.30 -16.12
C HIS A 32 -1.86 2.54 -15.10
N LEU A 33 -2.15 1.49 -14.32
CA LEU A 33 -3.05 1.54 -13.19
C LEU A 33 -2.37 2.21 -11.99
N GLN A 34 -3.02 3.21 -11.43
CA GLN A 34 -2.63 3.85 -10.18
C GLN A 34 -3.74 3.66 -9.16
N LEU A 35 -3.37 3.20 -7.96
CA LEU A 35 -4.23 3.19 -6.79
C LEU A 35 -3.73 4.27 -5.84
N SER A 36 -4.63 5.10 -5.33
CA SER A 36 -4.26 6.16 -4.40
C SER A 36 -5.32 6.35 -3.33
N ALA A 37 -4.88 6.62 -2.10
CA ALA A 37 -5.75 7.06 -1.03
C ALA A 37 -5.68 8.60 -0.91
N PRO A 38 -6.82 9.29 -0.72
CA PRO A 38 -6.85 10.72 -0.48
C PRO A 38 -6.13 11.04 0.85
N ARG A 39 -5.36 12.14 0.88
CA ARG A 39 -4.67 12.60 2.10
C ARG A 39 -5.57 13.38 3.06
N ARG A 40 -6.89 13.36 2.85
CA ARG A 40 -7.86 14.10 3.67
C ARG A 40 -8.26 13.25 4.87
N GLU A 41 -8.56 13.90 5.99
CA GLU A 41 -8.99 13.24 7.25
C GLU A 41 -7.94 12.35 7.95
N GLY A 42 -6.67 12.40 7.52
CA GLY A 42 -5.56 11.80 8.24
C GLY A 42 -5.47 10.27 8.13
N SER A 43 -6.27 9.63 7.28
CA SER A 43 -6.06 8.22 6.91
C SER A 43 -5.23 8.10 5.63
N HIS A 44 -4.23 7.23 5.66
CA HIS A 44 -3.42 6.86 4.48
C HIS A 44 -3.91 5.57 3.81
N ALA A 45 -5.05 5.04 4.26
CA ALA A 45 -5.53 3.70 3.94
C ALA A 45 -4.54 2.58 4.31
N ASP A 46 -3.73 2.79 5.37
CA ASP A 46 -2.71 1.82 5.80
C ASP A 46 -3.29 0.43 6.08
N ARG A 47 -4.53 0.37 6.59
CA ARG A 47 -5.21 -0.91 6.86
C ARG A 47 -5.58 -1.65 5.57
N PHE A 48 -5.93 -0.92 4.52
CA PHE A 48 -6.11 -1.51 3.19
C PHE A 48 -4.79 -2.06 2.65
N TRP A 49 -3.71 -1.26 2.71
CA TRP A 49 -2.39 -1.68 2.20
C TRP A 49 -1.86 -2.90 2.95
N ALA A 50 -2.01 -2.92 4.27
CA ALA A 50 -1.65 -4.07 5.10
C ALA A 50 -2.41 -5.34 4.69
N ALA A 51 -3.71 -5.24 4.45
CA ALA A 51 -4.53 -6.38 4.01
C ALA A 51 -4.13 -6.86 2.60
N ALA A 52 -3.89 -5.94 1.66
CA ALA A 52 -3.45 -6.28 0.31
C ALA A 52 -2.10 -7.01 0.31
N LEU A 53 -1.14 -6.53 1.12
CA LEU A 53 0.16 -7.17 1.31
C LEU A 53 0.03 -8.56 1.95
N ALA A 54 -0.83 -8.70 2.96
CA ALA A 54 -1.07 -9.98 3.61
C ALA A 54 -1.68 -11.01 2.64
N VAL A 55 -2.66 -10.60 1.82
CA VAL A 55 -3.24 -11.45 0.76
C VAL A 55 -2.17 -11.86 -0.26
N ARG A 56 -1.33 -10.91 -0.70
CA ARG A 56 -0.24 -11.19 -1.64
C ARG A 56 0.74 -12.22 -1.06
N ALA A 57 1.14 -12.04 0.19
CA ALA A 57 2.06 -12.93 0.89
C ALA A 57 1.46 -14.33 1.16
N ALA A 58 0.14 -14.45 1.26
CA ALA A 58 -0.55 -15.73 1.41
C ALA A 58 -0.61 -16.53 0.10
N GLY A 59 -0.57 -15.85 -1.06
CA GLY A 59 -0.65 -16.48 -2.38
C GLY A 59 0.69 -16.88 -3.01
N ASP A 60 1.80 -16.27 -2.58
CA ASP A 60 3.13 -16.50 -3.15
C ASP A 60 4.01 -17.42 -2.29
N ALA A 61 4.87 -18.19 -2.94
CA ALA A 61 5.99 -18.87 -2.28
C ALA A 61 6.96 -17.81 -1.71
N ARG A 62 7.33 -17.96 -0.44
CA ARG A 62 8.24 -17.03 0.23
C ARG A 62 9.64 -17.14 -0.37
N GLY A 63 10.17 -16.03 -0.88
CA GLY A 63 11.58 -15.91 -1.27
C GLY A 63 12.45 -15.43 -0.10
N THR A 64 13.77 -15.63 -0.19
CA THR A 64 14.71 -15.10 0.78
C THR A 64 14.65 -13.57 0.76
N VAL A 65 14.42 -12.95 1.91
CA VAL A 65 14.50 -11.49 2.05
C VAL A 65 15.97 -11.12 2.07
N GLU A 66 16.44 -10.53 0.98
CA GLU A 66 17.79 -9.97 0.87
C GLU A 66 17.72 -8.46 1.11
N ALA A 67 18.61 -7.94 1.95
CA ALA A 67 18.77 -6.52 2.17
C ALA A 67 20.23 -6.16 1.89
N LEU A 68 20.43 -5.10 1.11
CA LEU A 68 21.75 -4.53 0.87
C LEU A 68 21.79 -3.15 1.50
N SER A 69 22.68 -2.95 2.48
CA SER A 69 22.93 -1.61 3.02
C SER A 69 23.83 -0.88 2.03
N VAL A 70 23.28 0.10 1.32
CA VAL A 70 24.09 1.01 0.52
C VAL A 70 24.77 2.02 1.44
N GLY A 71 26.02 2.36 1.14
CA GLY A 71 26.77 3.38 1.88
C GLY A 71 26.08 4.74 1.91
N PRO A 72 26.58 5.70 2.71
CA PRO A 72 25.93 7.01 2.88
C PRO A 72 25.65 7.68 1.54
N LEU A 73 24.41 8.13 1.32
CA LEU A 73 24.03 8.91 0.15
C LEU A 73 24.91 10.18 0.10
N ALA A 74 25.74 10.31 -0.93
CA ALA A 74 26.70 11.40 -1.09
C ALA A 74 26.05 12.81 -1.21
N PHE A 75 24.71 12.89 -1.28
CA PHE A 75 23.97 14.14 -1.40
C PHE A 75 23.78 14.90 -0.07
N ALA A 76 24.26 14.38 1.07
CA ALA A 76 24.24 15.09 2.35
C ALA A 76 25.37 16.14 2.50
N ARG A 77 25.78 16.82 1.42
CA ARG A 77 26.82 17.87 1.49
C ARG A 77 26.25 19.24 1.16
N ARG A 78 26.10 20.00 2.26
CA ARG A 78 25.97 21.46 2.40
C ARG A 78 24.62 22.05 1.99
N GLY A 79 23.87 22.43 3.03
CA GLY A 79 22.79 23.40 2.91
C GLY A 79 23.31 24.71 2.32
N THR A 80 22.58 25.22 1.35
CA THR A 80 22.63 26.61 0.89
C THR A 80 21.61 27.39 1.71
N TRP A 81 22.11 28.17 2.66
CA TRP A 81 21.38 29.32 3.23
C TRP A 81 21.43 30.48 2.24
#